data_AF-A0A133ZBA6-F1
#
_entry.id   AF-A0A133ZBA6-F1
#
_cell.length_a   1.000
_cell.length_b   1.000
_cell.length_c   1.000
_cell.angle_alpha   90.00
_cell.angle_beta   90.00
_cell.angle_gamma   90.00
#
_symmetry.space_group_name_H-M   'P 1'
#
loop_
_entity.id
_entity.type
_entity.pdbx_description
1 polymer ?
#
loop_
_entity_poly.entity_id
_entity_poly.type
_entity_poly.pdbx_seq_one_letter_code
_entity_poly.pdbx_strand_id
1 'polypeptide(L)'
;MTRSLRLIIAALAFQMASRGLDYVTGDTHSGVGVFEIDGLGPAFAWGVACLVAAAVIAAGLASSSNRVVRGGALLTTAIYLAFALMVVDDVFKDGSFDDWRYLTLYLTTAFIWAVIAWALTIRMAVAKNRREHSAD
;
A
#
# COMPACT_ATOMS: atom_id res chain seq x y z
N MET A 1 -14.89 11.50 -5.37
CA MET A 1 -14.53 10.84 -4.10
C MET A 1 -15.07 11.68 -2.96
N THR A 2 -15.53 11.11 -1.83
CA THR A 2 -15.96 11.92 -0.68
C THR A 2 -14.74 12.53 0.02
N ARG A 3 -14.92 13.62 0.78
CA ARG A 3 -13.82 14.26 1.54
C ARG A 3 -13.21 13.28 2.55
N SER A 4 -14.04 12.53 3.26
CA SER A 4 -13.58 11.53 4.24
C SER A 4 -12.71 10.45 3.59
N LEU A 5 -13.11 9.91 2.43
CA LEU A 5 -12.31 8.91 1.72
C LEU A 5 -10.97 9.49 1.23
N ARG A 6 -10.92 10.76 0.81
CA ARG A 6 -9.64 11.43 0.48
C ARG A 6 -8.71 11.51 1.68
N LEU A 7 -9.23 11.87 2.85
CA LEU A 7 -8.44 11.97 4.07
C LEU A 7 -7.92 10.60 4.53
N ILE A 8 -8.74 9.56 4.47
CA ILE A 8 -8.33 8.19 4.79
C ILE A 8 -7.20 7.74 3.85
N ILE A 9 -7.37 7.93 2.53
CA ILE A 9 -6.34 7.57 1.55
C ILE A 9 -5.05 8.37 1.78
N ALA A 10 -5.16 9.66 2.13
CA ALA A 10 -4.01 10.50 2.43
C ALA A 10 -3.25 10.00 3.67
N ALA A 11 -3.95 9.66 4.75
CA ALA A 11 -3.35 9.11 5.96
C ALA A 11 -2.66 7.77 5.71
N LEU A 12 -3.29 6.87 4.94
CA LEU A 12 -2.68 5.59 4.57
C LEU A 12 -1.46 5.77 3.66
N ALA A 13 -1.51 6.71 2.72
CA ALA A 13 -0.37 7.04 1.86
C ALA A 13 0.78 7.65 2.67
N PHE A 14 0.48 8.46 3.67
CA PHE A 14 1.49 8.98 4.60
C PHE A 14 2.15 7.85 5.40
N GLN A 15 1.39 6.89 5.91
CA GLN A 15 1.94 5.71 6.59
C GLN A 15 2.88 4.90 5.66
N MET A 16 2.51 4.74 4.38
CA MET A 16 3.35 4.10 3.37
C MET A 16 4.65 4.89 3.12
N ALA A 17 4.55 6.23 3.04
CA ALA A 17 5.70 7.10 2.86
C ALA A 17 6.66 7.06 4.06
N SER A 18 6.11 7.05 5.29
CA SER A 18 6.90 6.90 6.52
C SER A 18 7.71 5.61 6.48
N ARG A 19 7.06 4.47 6.21
CA ARG A 19 7.75 3.18 6.08
C ARG A 19 8.79 3.18 4.96
N GLY A 20 8.49 3.84 3.84
CA GLY A 20 9.43 4.00 2.74
C GLY A 20 10.67 4.80 3.14
N LEU A 21 10.48 5.84 3.96
CA LEU A 21 11.56 6.64 4.50
C LEU A 21 12.42 5.83 5.47
N ASP A 22 11.79 5.09 6.40
CA ASP A 22 12.49 4.24 7.38
C ASP A 22 13.46 3.25 6.68
N TYR A 23 12.99 2.62 5.59
CA TYR A 23 13.82 1.72 4.77
C TYR A 23 14.97 2.43 4.04
N VAL A 24 14.75 3.65 3.54
CA VAL A 24 15.78 4.41 2.81
C VAL A 24 16.81 5.00 3.76
N THR A 25 16.41 5.40 4.97
CA THR A 25 17.31 5.97 5.98
C THR A 25 18.07 4.91 6.78
N GLY A 26 17.77 3.63 6.56
CA GLY A 26 18.39 2.52 7.30
C GLY A 26 17.95 2.46 8.76
N ASP A 27 16.79 3.05 9.08
CA ASP A 27 16.19 2.99 10.41
C ASP A 27 15.35 1.72 10.54
N THR A 28 16.02 0.58 10.41
CA THR A 28 15.41 -0.76 10.48
C THR A 28 15.58 -1.34 11.88
N HIS A 29 14.96 -0.73 12.89
CA HIS A 29 14.93 -1.32 14.22
C HIS A 29 14.12 -2.63 14.20
N SER A 30 14.72 -3.71 14.68
CA SER A 30 14.02 -4.98 14.94
C SER A 30 12.86 -4.74 15.92
N GLY A 31 11.64 -5.17 15.58
CA GLY A 31 10.46 -5.05 16.46
C GLY A 31 9.38 -4.05 16.01
N VAL A 32 9.64 -3.18 15.02
CA VAL A 32 8.64 -2.24 14.46
C VAL A 32 7.96 -2.72 13.16
N GLY A 33 8.19 -3.97 12.74
CA GLY A 33 7.63 -4.50 11.50
C GLY A 33 8.35 -3.96 10.26
N VAL A 34 9.66 -3.84 10.42
CA VAL A 34 10.64 -3.47 9.41
C VAL A 34 11.59 -4.66 9.32
N PHE A 35 11.83 -5.15 8.11
CA PHE A 35 12.66 -6.34 7.88
C PHE A 35 14.11 -6.10 8.32
N GLU A 36 14.70 -7.07 9.04
CA GLU A 36 16.15 -7.29 9.00
C GLU A 36 16.47 -7.96 7.68
N ILE A 37 16.90 -7.18 6.70
CA ILE A 37 17.44 -7.73 5.46
C ILE A 37 18.96 -7.66 5.61
N ASP A 38 19.62 -8.82 5.56
CA ASP A 38 21.07 -8.94 5.47
C ASP A 38 21.57 -8.20 4.21
N GLY A 39 21.89 -6.91 4.36
CA GLY A 39 22.41 -6.04 3.33
C GLY A 39 21.56 -4.81 3.03
N LEU A 40 22.23 -3.67 2.82
CA LEU A 40 21.61 -2.37 2.49
C LEU A 40 20.79 -2.38 1.18
N GLY A 41 21.01 -3.34 0.28
CA GLY A 41 20.43 -3.35 -1.06
C GLY A 41 18.91 -3.59 -1.12
N PRO A 42 18.38 -4.69 -0.57
CA PRO A 42 16.96 -5.01 -0.72
C PRO A 42 16.03 -4.12 0.12
N ALA A 43 16.45 -3.69 1.33
CA ALA A 43 15.66 -2.77 2.15
C ALA A 43 15.50 -1.41 1.45
N PHE A 44 16.60 -0.86 0.92
CA PHE A 44 16.58 0.39 0.17
C PHE A 44 15.64 0.32 -1.05
N ALA A 45 15.68 -0.79 -1.82
CA ALA A 45 14.81 -0.97 -2.98
C ALA A 45 13.32 -0.97 -2.60
N TRP A 46 12.95 -1.64 -1.51
CA TRP A 46 11.58 -1.61 -0.99
C TRP A 46 11.18 -0.24 -0.45
N GLY A 47 12.11 0.48 0.18
CA GLY A 47 11.91 1.87 0.59
C GLY A 47 11.56 2.77 -0.58
N VAL A 48 12.32 2.69 -1.67
CA VAL A 48 12.04 3.41 -2.92
C VAL A 48 10.68 3.01 -3.50
N ALA A 49 10.34 1.73 -3.54
CA ALA A 49 9.05 1.26 -4.03
C ALA A 49 7.87 1.85 -3.22
N CYS A 50 8.00 1.89 -1.88
CA CYS A 50 7.02 2.51 -1.00
C CYS A 50 6.86 4.02 -1.26
N LEU A 51 7.97 4.74 -1.41
CA LEU A 51 7.95 6.18 -1.71
C LEU A 51 7.33 6.48 -3.07
N VAL A 52 7.65 5.68 -4.10
CA VAL A 52 7.04 5.81 -5.43
C VAL A 52 5.52 5.58 -5.36
N ALA A 53 5.08 4.51 -4.68
CA ALA A 53 3.66 4.23 -4.53
C ALA A 53 2.92 5.36 -3.80
N ALA A 54 3.50 5.88 -2.71
CA ALA A 54 2.95 7.01 -1.98
C ALA A 54 2.89 8.29 -2.83
N ALA A 55 3.94 8.57 -3.62
CA ALA A 55 3.98 9.72 -4.54
C ALA A 55 2.91 9.62 -5.63
N VAL A 56 2.69 8.45 -6.22
CA VAL A 56 1.62 8.22 -7.21
C VAL A 56 0.25 8.48 -6.59
N ILE A 57 0.00 8.00 -5.36
CA ILE A 57 -1.26 8.24 -4.66
C ILE A 57 -1.44 9.73 -4.36
N ALA A 58 -0.40 10.41 -3.85
CA ALA A 58 -0.41 11.83 -3.56
C ALA A 58 -0.69 12.67 -4.83
N ALA A 59 -0.04 12.35 -5.95
CA ALA A 59 -0.28 12.98 -7.24
C ALA A 59 -1.73 12.76 -7.72
N GLY A 60 -2.26 11.55 -7.54
CA GLY A 60 -3.66 11.24 -7.83
C GLY A 60 -4.65 12.02 -6.96
N LEU A 61 -4.34 12.21 -5.68
CA LEU A 61 -5.15 13.02 -4.76
C LEU A 61 -5.09 14.51 -5.10
N ALA A 62 -3.92 15.04 -5.45
CA ALA A 62 -3.73 16.44 -5.83
C ALA A 62 -4.45 16.76 -7.15
N SER A 63 -4.30 15.90 -8.16
CA SER A 63 -4.99 16.01 -9.46
C SER A 63 -6.47 15.63 -9.42
N SER A 64 -6.98 15.16 -8.27
CA SER A 64 -8.34 14.62 -8.12
C SER A 64 -8.67 13.47 -9.11
N SER A 65 -7.65 12.75 -9.59
CA SER A 65 -7.78 11.70 -10.59
C SER A 65 -7.96 10.33 -9.94
N ASN A 66 -9.20 9.84 -9.91
CA ASN A 66 -9.52 8.50 -9.37
C ASN A 66 -8.72 7.39 -10.08
N ARG A 67 -8.37 7.58 -11.36
CA ARG A 67 -7.60 6.60 -12.15
C ARG A 67 -6.17 6.45 -11.61
N VAL A 68 -5.52 7.57 -11.28
CA VAL A 68 -4.16 7.58 -10.74
C VAL A 68 -4.16 7.04 -9.32
N VAL A 69 -5.11 7.46 -8.47
CA VAL A 69 -5.25 6.92 -7.11
C VAL A 69 -5.48 5.41 -7.13
N ARG A 70 -6.30 4.89 -8.04
CA ARG A 70 -6.49 3.45 -8.23
C ARG A 70 -5.17 2.76 -8.61
N GLY A 71 -4.41 3.31 -9.55
CA GLY A 71 -3.14 2.73 -9.97
C GLY A 71 -2.14 2.64 -8.82
N GLY A 72 -2.00 3.72 -8.05
CA GLY A 72 -1.19 3.73 -6.84
C GLY A 72 -1.70 2.74 -5.78
N ALA A 73 -3.01 2.65 -5.55
CA ALA A 73 -3.59 1.67 -4.63
C ALA A 73 -3.29 0.21 -5.02
N LEU A 74 -3.38 -0.14 -6.31
CA LEU A 74 -3.01 -1.47 -6.81
C LEU A 74 -1.53 -1.78 -6.60
N LEU A 75 -0.65 -0.80 -6.88
CA LEU A 75 0.77 -0.94 -6.62
C LEU A 75 1.05 -1.17 -5.14
N THR A 76 0.41 -0.39 -4.26
CA THR A 76 0.54 -0.54 -2.81
C THR A 76 0.04 -1.90 -2.33
N THR A 77 -1.07 -2.41 -2.87
CA THR A 77 -1.53 -3.78 -2.60
C THR A 77 -0.46 -4.81 -2.96
N ALA A 78 0.15 -4.71 -4.14
CA ALA A 78 1.19 -5.64 -4.57
C ALA A 78 2.42 -5.59 -3.64
N ILE A 79 2.86 -4.40 -3.23
CA ILE A 79 3.97 -4.23 -2.29
C ILE A 79 3.66 -4.90 -0.94
N TYR A 80 2.47 -4.67 -0.37
CA TYR A 80 2.11 -5.30 0.90
C TYR A 80 1.91 -6.81 0.81
N LEU A 81 1.46 -7.34 -0.34
CA LEU A 81 1.43 -8.79 -0.55
C LEU A 81 2.84 -9.37 -0.63
N ALA A 82 3.78 -8.68 -1.28
CA ALA A 82 5.18 -9.09 -1.28
C ALA A 82 5.76 -9.09 0.14
N PHE A 83 5.50 -8.05 0.93
CA PHE A 83 5.90 -8.01 2.34
C PHE A 83 5.28 -9.14 3.16
N ALA A 84 4.01 -9.45 2.94
CA ALA A 84 3.35 -10.57 3.61
C ALA A 84 4.07 -11.89 3.30
N LEU A 85 4.40 -12.15 2.04
CA LEU A 85 5.13 -13.35 1.62
C LEU A 85 6.52 -13.44 2.25
N MET A 86 7.24 -12.32 2.34
CA MET A 86 8.60 -12.29 2.90
C MET A 86 8.64 -12.64 4.39
N VAL A 87 7.57 -12.36 5.15
CA VAL A 87 7.50 -12.70 6.59
C VAL A 87 6.92 -14.09 6.83
N VAL A 88 6.40 -14.80 5.81
CA VAL A 88 5.84 -16.14 6.01
C VAL A 88 6.86 -17.09 6.64
N ASP A 89 8.11 -17.05 6.16
CA ASP A 89 9.17 -17.93 6.67
C ASP A 89 9.53 -17.61 8.14
N ASP A 90 9.44 -16.34 8.55
CA ASP A 90 9.68 -15.93 9.93
C ASP A 90 8.57 -16.40 10.88
N VAL A 91 7.32 -16.51 10.42
CA VAL A 91 6.19 -17.03 11.23
C VAL A 91 6.37 -18.51 11.62
N PHE A 92 7.11 -19.27 10.82
CA PHE A 92 7.34 -20.70 11.05
C PHE A 92 8.76 -21.02 11.52
N LYS A 93 9.54 -19.99 11.87
CA LYS A 93 10.93 -20.14 12.27
C LYS A 93 11.02 -20.79 13.65
N ASP A 94 11.93 -21.75 13.76
CA ASP A 94 12.31 -22.43 15.02
C ASP A 94 11.17 -23.13 15.79
N GLY A 95 10.08 -23.52 15.11
CA GLY A 95 8.99 -24.30 15.72
C GLY A 95 8.13 -23.51 16.71
N SER A 96 8.32 -22.19 16.80
CA SER A 96 7.46 -21.28 17.56
C SER A 96 6.55 -20.52 16.58
N PHE A 97 5.27 -20.38 16.92
CA PHE A 97 4.35 -19.53 16.15
C PHE A 97 4.44 -18.11 16.69
N ASP A 98 5.53 -17.43 16.37
CA ASP A 98 5.78 -16.03 16.74
C ASP A 98 5.65 -15.13 15.49
N ASP A 99 5.58 -13.81 15.67
CA ASP A 99 5.58 -12.82 14.58
C ASP A 99 4.45 -12.86 13.52
N TRP A 100 3.41 -13.69 13.71
CA TRP A 100 2.18 -13.71 12.88
C TRP A 100 1.47 -12.34 12.80
N ARG A 101 1.71 -11.46 13.77
CA ARG A 101 1.22 -10.07 13.78
C ARG A 101 1.70 -9.28 12.55
N TYR A 102 2.92 -9.52 12.07
CA TYR A 102 3.44 -8.80 10.90
C TYR A 102 2.82 -9.32 9.61
N LEU A 103 2.65 -10.64 9.50
CA LEU A 103 1.93 -11.26 8.40
C LEU A 103 0.50 -10.69 8.29
N THR A 104 -0.25 -10.67 9.39
CA THR A 104 -1.61 -10.11 9.40
C THR A 104 -1.66 -8.62 9.16
N LEU A 105 -0.69 -7.86 9.68
CA LEU A 105 -0.58 -6.43 9.43
C LEU A 105 -0.45 -6.16 7.91
N TYR A 106 0.44 -6.89 7.23
CA TYR A 106 0.65 -6.73 5.80
C TYR A 106 -0.55 -7.21 4.98
N LEU A 107 -1.13 -8.37 5.30
CA LEU A 107 -2.33 -8.87 4.61
C LEU A 107 -3.53 -7.93 4.78
N THR A 108 -3.77 -7.43 5.99
CA THR A 108 -4.87 -6.49 6.26
C THR A 108 -4.64 -5.18 5.53
N THR A 109 -3.41 -4.68 5.51
CA THR A 109 -3.08 -3.44 4.80
C THR A 109 -3.23 -3.62 3.28
N ALA A 110 -2.76 -4.74 2.72
CA ALA A 110 -2.96 -5.10 1.32
C ALA A 110 -4.45 -5.15 0.96
N PHE A 111 -5.27 -5.76 1.82
CA PHE A 111 -6.72 -5.86 1.66
C PHE A 111 -7.39 -4.48 1.66
N ILE A 112 -7.03 -3.58 2.59
CA ILE A 112 -7.56 -2.21 2.63
C ILE A 112 -7.28 -1.47 1.31
N TRP A 113 -6.04 -1.55 0.82
CA TRP A 113 -5.67 -0.94 -0.46
C TRP A 113 -6.40 -1.58 -1.66
N ALA A 114 -6.61 -2.89 -1.63
CA ALA A 114 -7.36 -3.61 -2.66
C ALA A 114 -8.82 -3.18 -2.70
N VAL A 115 -9.46 -3.02 -1.52
CA VAL A 115 -10.82 -2.49 -1.39
C VAL A 115 -10.92 -1.07 -1.92
N ILE A 116 -9.93 -0.22 -1.62
CA ILE A 116 -9.87 1.15 -2.18
C ILE A 116 -9.79 1.10 -3.71
N ALA A 117 -8.87 0.31 -4.27
CA ALA A 117 -8.71 0.15 -5.72
C ALA A 117 -9.99 -0.36 -6.39
N TRP A 118 -10.64 -1.35 -5.78
CA TRP A 118 -11.89 -1.93 -6.24
C TRP A 118 -13.05 -0.91 -6.20
N ALA A 119 -13.22 -0.22 -5.08
CA ALA A 119 -14.25 0.81 -4.92
C ALA A 119 -14.09 1.95 -5.95
N LEU A 120 -12.85 2.36 -6.24
CA LEU A 120 -12.58 3.34 -7.30
C LEU A 120 -12.90 2.80 -8.69
N THR A 121 -12.62 1.52 -8.95
CA THR A 121 -12.96 0.86 -10.21
C THR A 121 -14.46 0.86 -10.44
N ILE A 122 -15.25 0.42 -9.46
CA ILE A 122 -16.72 0.43 -9.54
C ILE A 122 -17.23 1.86 -9.76
N ARG A 123 -16.75 2.84 -8.98
CA ARG A 123 -17.16 4.24 -9.12
C ARG A 123 -16.90 4.78 -10.52
N MET A 124 -15.75 4.48 -11.12
CA MET A 124 -15.43 4.90 -12.48
C MET A 124 -16.30 4.19 -13.52
N ALA A 125 -16.56 2.90 -13.36
CA ALA A 125 -17.43 2.14 -14.25
C ALA A 125 -18.87 2.68 -14.23
N VAL A 126 -19.43 2.95 -13.03
CA VAL A 126 -20.76 3.55 -12.87
C VAL A 126 -20.83 4.94 -13.48
N ALA A 127 -19.81 5.78 -13.25
CA ALA A 127 -19.75 7.13 -13.82
C ALA A 127 -19.68 7.11 -15.36
N LYS A 128 -18.95 6.15 -15.93
CA LYS A 128 -18.90 5.91 -17.38
C LYS A 128 -20.29 5.50 -17.92
N ASN A 129 -20.91 4.49 -17.32
CA ASN A 129 -22.22 3.98 -17.74
C ASN A 129 -23.31 5.05 -17.69
N ARG A 130 -23.33 5.90 -16.65
CA ARG A 130 -24.29 7.02 -16.55
C ARG A 130 -24.12 8.06 -17.65
N ARG A 131 -22.89 8.36 -18.08
CA ARG A 131 -22.62 9.31 -19.16
C ARG A 131 -23.11 8.77 -20.51
N GLU A 132 -22.94 7.47 -20.74
CA GLU A 132 -23.40 6.80 -21.96
C GLU A 132 -24.94 6.85 -22.04
N HIS A 133 -25.66 6.50 -20.96
CA HIS A 133 -27.13 6.52 -20.93
C HIS A 133 -27.78 7.91 -20.87
N SER A 134 -27.02 8.98 -20.65
CA SER A 134 -27.54 10.37 -20.66
C SER A 134 -27.28 11.09 -21.98
N ALA A 135 -26.56 10.45 -22.90
CA ALA A 135 -26.26 10.97 -24.23
C ALA A 135 -27.23 10.42 -25.30
N ASP A 136 -28.08 9.46 -24.92
CA ASP A 136 -29.24 8.95 -25.66
C ASP A 136 -30.52 9.68 -25.21
#